data_AF-A5WZ64-F1
#
_entry.id   AF-A5WZ64-F1
#
_cell.length_a   1.000
_cell.length_b   1.000
_cell.length_c   1.000
_cell.angle_alpha   90.00
_cell.angle_beta   90.00
_cell.angle_gamma   90.00
#
_symmetry.space_group_name_H-M   'P 1'
#
loop_
_entity.id
_entity.type
_entity.pdbx_description
1 polymer ?
#
loop_
_entity_poly.entity_id
_entity_poly.type
_entity_poly.pdbx_seq_one_letter_code
_entity_poly.pdbx_strand_id
1 'polypeptide(L)'
;WVPHELNERQMENRKNTCEILLQRHESKSVLHRIVTDDEKWIYFKNPKRKKSWVNSGQPLTSTAKPDRSGKKPMLCVWWDQKGVVYHELLKPGETVNAGRYEQQIINLNHALIEKRPEWARRHGKVILLHDNAPAHKAKRVQDAIKTLGWELLPHPPYTPDLAP
;
A
#
# COMPACT_ATOMS: atom_id res chain seq x y z
N TRP A 1 -14.00 4.44 6.09
CA TRP A 1 -13.18 3.50 6.85
C TRP A 1 -13.32 3.91 8.31
N VAL A 2 -13.69 2.98 9.19
CA VAL A 2 -13.79 3.22 10.64
C VAL A 2 -12.52 2.61 11.24
N PRO A 3 -11.76 3.34 12.08
CA PRO A 3 -10.60 2.79 12.76
C PRO A 3 -10.96 1.51 13.52
N HIS A 4 -10.13 0.48 13.38
CA HIS A 4 -10.28 -0.78 14.09
C HIS A 4 -9.90 -0.58 15.56
N GLU A 5 -10.75 -1.04 16.49
CA GLU A 5 -10.45 -1.02 17.93
C GLU A 5 -9.47 -2.16 18.25
N LEU A 6 -8.25 -1.80 18.65
CA LEU A 6 -7.18 -2.77 18.88
C LEU A 6 -7.35 -3.46 20.23
N ASN A 7 -7.16 -4.78 20.25
CA ASN A 7 -7.01 -5.52 21.50
C ASN A 7 -5.56 -5.50 22.01
N GLU A 8 -5.33 -5.92 23.26
CA GLU A 8 -4.01 -5.93 23.90
C GLU A 8 -2.95 -6.66 23.08
N ARG A 9 -3.29 -7.85 22.56
CA ARG A 9 -2.38 -8.63 21.72
C ARG A 9 -1.99 -7.90 20.43
N GLN A 10 -2.93 -7.19 19.80
CA GLN A 10 -2.64 -6.39 18.61
C GLN A 10 -1.75 -5.20 18.94
N MET A 11 -2.00 -4.51 20.07
CA MET A 11 -1.17 -3.40 20.54
C MET A 11 0.27 -3.86 20.83
N GLU A 12 0.43 -4.98 21.52
CA GLU A 12 1.75 -5.54 21.84
C GLU A 12 2.50 -5.96 20.57
N ASN A 13 1.84 -6.66 19.64
CA ASN A 13 2.45 -7.03 18.36
C ASN A 13 2.89 -5.80 17.54
N ARG A 14 2.08 -4.74 17.55
CA ARG A 14 2.41 -3.45 16.90
C ARG A 14 3.65 -2.84 17.53
N LYS A 15 3.69 -2.72 18.86
CA LYS A 15 4.82 -2.16 19.60
C LYS A 15 6.11 -2.95 19.32
N ASN A 16 6.07 -4.26 19.48
CA ASN A 16 7.24 -5.12 19.27
C ASN A 16 7.76 -5.05 17.84
N THR A 17 6.86 -5.01 16.84
CA THR A 17 7.27 -4.86 15.44
C THR A 17 7.98 -3.52 15.22
N CYS A 18 7.44 -2.43 15.75
CA CYS A 18 8.07 -1.11 15.66
C CYS A 18 9.42 -1.06 16.35
N GLU A 19 9.57 -1.65 17.54
CA GLU A 19 10.84 -1.71 18.28
C GLU A 19 11.93 -2.45 17.47
N ILE A 20 11.59 -3.60 16.88
CA ILE A 20 12.51 -4.37 16.02
C ILE A 20 12.94 -3.54 14.80
N LEU A 21 11.98 -2.88 14.14
CA LEU A 21 12.25 -2.07 12.95
C LEU A 21 13.09 -0.84 13.28
N LEU A 22 12.85 -0.21 14.43
CA LEU A 22 13.61 0.94 14.92
C LEU A 22 15.06 0.55 15.22
N GLN A 23 15.27 -0.48 16.04
CA GLN A 23 16.62 -0.98 16.36
C GLN A 23 17.41 -1.34 15.10
N ARG A 24 16.75 -1.99 14.13
CA ARG A 24 17.34 -2.31 12.85
C ARG A 24 17.77 -1.04 12.10
N HIS A 25 16.89 -0.05 12.02
CA HIS A 25 17.18 1.22 11.35
C HIS A 25 18.34 1.97 11.99
N GLU A 26 18.39 2.00 13.34
CA GLU A 26 19.46 2.62 14.11
C GLU A 26 20.81 1.93 13.86
N SER A 27 20.83 0.60 13.76
CA SER A 27 22.05 -0.15 13.44
C SER A 27 22.54 0.09 12.01
N LYS A 28 21.62 0.17 11.04
CA LYS A 28 21.91 0.42 9.63
C LYS A 28 20.69 1.00 8.94
N SER A 29 20.87 2.13 8.28
CA SER A 29 19.80 2.74 7.48
C SER A 29 19.26 1.76 6.44
N VAL A 30 17.97 1.43 6.54
CA VAL A 30 17.25 0.53 5.62
C VAL A 30 16.28 1.26 4.69
N LEU A 31 15.89 2.50 5.01
CA LEU A 31 14.80 3.22 4.31
C LEU A 31 15.07 3.38 2.82
N HIS A 32 16.33 3.59 2.43
CA HIS A 32 16.73 3.77 1.04
C HIS A 32 16.60 2.50 0.16
N ARG A 33 16.24 1.36 0.75
CA ARG A 33 15.99 0.06 0.09
C ARG A 33 14.51 -0.35 0.15
N ILE A 34 13.67 0.42 0.84
CA ILE A 34 12.27 0.08 1.00
C ILE A 34 11.51 0.44 -0.28
N VAL A 35 10.76 -0.53 -0.80
CA VAL A 35 9.66 -0.31 -1.74
C VAL A 35 8.39 -0.68 -0.99
N THR A 36 7.38 0.18 -1.10
CA THR A 36 6.07 -0.04 -0.48
C THR A 36 4.99 0.00 -1.56
N ASP A 37 3.81 -0.52 -1.20
CA ASP A 37 2.62 -0.44 -2.03
C ASP A 37 1.34 -0.13 -1.28
N ASP A 38 0.32 0.23 -2.05
CA ASP A 38 -1.08 0.30 -1.63
C ASP A 38 -2.00 0.11 -2.86
N GLU A 39 -3.20 -0.41 -2.60
CA GLU A 39 -4.28 -0.50 -3.57
C GLU A 39 -5.47 0.38 -3.21
N LYS A 40 -5.84 1.26 -4.12
CA LYS A 40 -6.91 2.24 -3.89
C LYS A 40 -7.97 2.19 -4.97
N TRP A 41 -9.22 2.04 -4.55
CA TRP A 41 -10.37 2.30 -5.41
C TRP A 41 -10.49 3.78 -5.75
N ILE A 42 -10.51 4.11 -7.04
CA ILE A 42 -10.74 5.46 -7.55
C ILE A 42 -12.17 5.54 -8.07
N TYR A 43 -12.96 6.47 -7.56
CA TYR A 43 -14.34 6.68 -7.99
C TYR A 43 -14.39 7.79 -9.04
N PHE A 44 -14.97 7.52 -10.22
CA PHE A 44 -15.15 8.56 -11.25
C PHE A 44 -15.99 9.75 -10.75
N LYS A 45 -17.00 9.46 -9.92
CA LYS A 45 -17.81 10.47 -9.23
C LYS A 45 -17.54 10.37 -7.73
N ASN A 46 -16.79 11.30 -7.19
CA ASN A 46 -16.53 11.40 -5.75
C ASN A 46 -17.04 12.74 -5.20
N PRO A 47 -18.37 12.95 -5.14
CA PRO A 47 -18.94 14.21 -4.66
C PRO A 47 -18.59 14.39 -3.17
N LYS A 48 -17.82 15.44 -2.87
CA LYS A 48 -17.57 15.86 -1.48
C LYS A 48 -18.69 16.81 -1.06
N ARG A 49 -19.24 16.58 0.14
CA ARG A 49 -20.22 17.50 0.73
C ARG A 49 -19.60 18.89 0.84
N LYS A 50 -20.19 19.87 0.14
CA LYS A 50 -19.77 21.26 0.28
C LYS A 50 -20.24 21.78 1.64
N LYS A 51 -19.31 22.34 2.42
CA LYS A 51 -19.65 23.11 3.61
C LYS A 51 -19.81 24.57 3.17
N SER A 52 -20.93 25.18 3.53
CA SER A 52 -21.23 26.58 3.24
C SER A 52 -21.61 27.27 4.55
N TRP A 53 -21.10 28.49 4.74
CA TRP A 53 -21.57 29.38 5.80
C TRP A 53 -22.93 29.93 5.39
N VAL A 54 -23.97 29.65 6.18
CA VAL A 54 -25.34 30.13 5.96
C VAL A 54 -25.87 30.72 7.26
N ASN A 55 -26.78 31.69 7.15
CA ASN A 55 -27.42 32.26 8.32
C ASN A 55 -28.27 31.20 9.05
N SER A 56 -28.50 31.42 10.35
CA SER A 56 -29.34 30.51 11.15
C SER A 56 -30.70 30.30 10.50
N GLY A 57 -31.12 29.03 10.35
CA GLY A 57 -32.38 28.65 9.72
C GLY A 57 -32.35 28.55 8.19
N GLN A 58 -31.27 28.95 7.51
CA GLN A 58 -31.17 28.79 6.05
C GLN A 58 -30.75 27.37 5.64
N PRO A 59 -31.31 26.83 4.55
CA PRO A 59 -30.96 25.50 4.07
C PRO A 59 -29.53 25.45 3.53
N LEU A 60 -28.81 24.39 3.89
CA LEU A 60 -27.49 24.08 3.33
C LEU A 60 -27.62 23.58 1.88
N THR A 61 -26.60 23.85 1.07
CA THR A 61 -26.51 23.27 -0.28
C THR A 61 -26.46 21.73 -0.19
N SER A 62 -27.48 21.07 -0.75
CA SER A 62 -27.51 19.62 -0.83
C SER A 62 -26.43 19.11 -1.80
N THR A 63 -25.76 18.03 -1.43
CA THR A 63 -24.80 17.34 -2.29
C THR A 63 -25.33 15.95 -2.59
N ALA A 64 -25.29 15.53 -3.85
CA ALA A 64 -25.69 14.20 -4.26
C ALA A 64 -24.90 13.13 -3.48
N LYS A 65 -25.59 12.06 -3.07
CA LYS A 65 -24.94 10.93 -2.39
C LYS A 65 -23.94 10.25 -3.35
N PRO A 66 -22.76 9.83 -2.87
CA PRO A 66 -21.84 9.06 -3.68
C PRO A 66 -22.48 7.74 -4.14
N ASP A 67 -22.37 7.43 -5.43
CA ASP A 67 -22.80 6.15 -5.98
C ASP A 67 -21.79 5.07 -5.59
N ARG A 68 -22.19 4.15 -4.71
CA ARG A 68 -21.35 3.04 -4.22
C ARG A 68 -21.17 1.93 -5.25
N SER A 69 -22.12 1.82 -6.20
CA SER A 69 -22.17 0.82 -7.28
C SER A 69 -21.56 1.30 -8.58
N GLY A 70 -21.16 2.57 -8.65
CA GLY A 70 -20.57 3.17 -9.84
C GLY A 70 -19.29 2.45 -10.28
N LYS A 71 -19.00 2.53 -11.59
CA LYS A 71 -17.73 2.05 -12.15
C LYS A 71 -16.58 2.66 -11.34
N LYS A 72 -15.69 1.82 -10.81
CA LYS A 72 -14.50 2.24 -10.06
C LYS A 72 -13.32 1.38 -10.50
N PRO A 73 -12.27 1.95 -11.12
CA PRO A 73 -11.01 1.26 -11.28
C PRO A 73 -10.27 1.15 -9.94
N MET A 74 -9.42 0.13 -9.82
CA MET A 74 -8.47 -0.01 -8.71
C MET A 74 -7.09 0.44 -9.20
N LEU A 75 -6.46 1.37 -8.50
CA LEU A 75 -5.07 1.73 -8.70
C LEU A 75 -4.21 0.88 -7.77
N CYS A 76 -3.26 0.15 -8.32
CA CYS A 76 -2.17 -0.48 -7.57
C CYS A 76 -0.91 0.34 -7.83
N VAL A 77 -0.21 0.77 -6.79
CA VAL A 77 0.96 1.64 -6.95
C VAL A 77 2.07 1.21 -6.00
N TRP A 78 3.30 1.22 -6.52
CA TRP A 78 4.52 0.89 -5.80
C TRP A 78 5.50 2.05 -5.88
N TRP A 79 6.07 2.43 -4.74
CA TRP A 79 6.99 3.56 -4.66
C TRP A 79 8.11 3.35 -3.65
N ASP A 80 9.18 4.11 -3.83
CA ASP A 80 10.29 4.22 -2.88
C ASP A 80 10.49 5.69 -2.47
N GLN A 81 11.53 5.96 -1.69
CA GLN A 81 11.88 7.33 -1.27
C GLN A 81 12.17 8.31 -2.43
N LYS A 82 12.35 7.83 -3.66
CA LYS A 82 12.57 8.67 -4.86
C LYS A 82 11.30 8.89 -5.66
N GLY A 83 10.19 8.25 -5.30
CA GLY A 83 8.87 8.39 -5.92
C GLY A 83 8.35 7.09 -6.53
N VAL A 84 7.31 7.22 -7.35
CA VAL A 84 6.60 6.08 -7.94
C VAL A 84 7.52 5.28 -8.88
N VAL A 85 7.55 3.98 -8.68
CA VAL A 85 8.33 3.03 -9.49
C VAL A 85 7.44 2.37 -10.53
N TYR A 86 6.35 1.74 -10.10
CA TYR A 86 5.41 1.03 -10.95
C TYR A 86 3.99 1.32 -10.47
N HIS A 87 3.04 1.32 -11.41
CA HIS A 87 1.63 1.42 -11.09
C HIS A 87 0.83 0.72 -12.17
N GLU A 88 -0.35 0.24 -11.80
CA GLU A 88 -1.30 -0.40 -12.70
C GLU A 88 -2.70 0.10 -12.36
N LEU A 89 -3.43 0.56 -13.39
CA LEU A 89 -4.83 0.94 -13.25
C LEU A 89 -5.71 -0.17 -13.81
N LEU A 90 -6.38 -0.90 -12.93
CA LEU A 90 -7.24 -2.02 -13.28
C LEU A 90 -8.55 -1.50 -13.88
N LYS A 91 -9.14 -2.28 -14.79
CA LYS A 91 -10.45 -1.95 -15.38
C LYS A 91 -11.53 -1.95 -14.29
N PRO A 92 -12.63 -1.19 -14.45
CA PRO A 92 -13.71 -1.19 -13.48
C PRO A 92 -14.25 -2.59 -13.17
N GLY A 93 -14.28 -2.95 -11.89
CA GLY A 93 -14.74 -4.27 -11.43
C GLY A 93 -13.67 -5.34 -11.36
N GLU A 94 -12.47 -5.12 -11.91
CA GLU A 94 -11.33 -6.00 -11.69
C GLU A 94 -10.72 -5.77 -10.29
N THR A 95 -10.19 -6.83 -9.70
CA THR A 95 -9.53 -6.82 -8.38
C THR A 95 -8.18 -7.52 -8.45
N VAL A 96 -7.35 -7.29 -7.44
CA VAL A 96 -6.08 -7.99 -7.26
C VAL A 96 -6.35 -9.34 -6.62
N ASN A 97 -6.09 -10.41 -7.38
CA ASN A 97 -5.98 -11.77 -6.85
C ASN A 97 -4.50 -12.16 -6.76
N ALA A 98 -4.21 -13.31 -6.14
CA ALA A 98 -2.83 -13.76 -5.95
C ALA A 98 -2.03 -13.91 -7.25
N GLY A 99 -2.67 -14.35 -8.35
CA GLY A 99 -1.97 -14.49 -9.64
C GLY A 99 -1.65 -13.16 -10.30
N ARG A 100 -2.56 -12.18 -10.19
CA ARG A 100 -2.30 -10.81 -10.65
C ARG A 100 -1.19 -10.17 -9.81
N TYR A 101 -1.25 -10.29 -8.50
CA TYR A 101 -0.25 -9.71 -7.61
C TYR A 101 1.15 -10.30 -7.87
N GLU A 102 1.25 -11.62 -8.08
CA GLU A 102 2.50 -12.25 -8.52
C GLU A 102 3.06 -11.59 -9.81
N GLN A 103 2.21 -11.41 -10.82
CA GLN A 103 2.64 -10.75 -12.06
C GLN A 103 3.04 -9.29 -11.84
N GLN A 104 2.35 -8.57 -10.95
CA GLN A 104 2.67 -7.19 -10.59
C GLN A 104 4.04 -7.09 -9.89
N ILE A 105 4.37 -8.03 -9.00
CA ILE A 105 5.70 -8.12 -8.37
C ILE A 105 6.81 -8.34 -9.40
N ILE A 106 6.58 -9.20 -10.41
CA ILE A 106 7.53 -9.42 -11.51
C ILE A 106 7.70 -8.14 -12.35
N ASN A 107 6.59 -7.49 -12.73
CA ASN A 107 6.62 -6.24 -13.50
C ASN A 107 7.31 -5.11 -12.73
N LEU A 108 7.06 -5.02 -11.42
CA LEU A 108 7.73 -4.08 -10.52
C LEU A 108 9.25 -4.32 -10.51
N ASN A 109 9.69 -5.57 -10.47
CA ASN A 109 11.13 -5.88 -10.52
C ASN A 109 11.78 -5.37 -11.81
N HIS A 110 11.12 -5.55 -12.97
CA HIS A 110 11.59 -4.97 -14.23
C HIS A 110 11.67 -3.45 -14.17
N ALA A 111 10.61 -2.80 -13.67
CA ALA A 111 10.57 -1.34 -13.52
C ALA A 111 11.64 -0.81 -12.54
N LEU A 112 11.95 -1.54 -11.46
CA LEU A 112 13.02 -1.22 -10.53
C LEU A 112 14.39 -1.27 -11.22
N ILE A 113 14.67 -2.32 -11.98
CA ILE A 113 15.95 -2.46 -12.71
C ILE A 113 16.15 -1.29 -13.68
N GLU A 114 15.09 -0.89 -14.38
CA GLU A 114 15.13 0.22 -15.34
C GLU A 114 15.26 1.59 -14.65
N LYS A 115 14.43 1.85 -13.65
CA LYS A 115 14.29 3.20 -13.04
C LYS A 115 15.24 3.45 -11.87
N ARG A 116 15.89 2.41 -11.34
CA ARG A 116 16.81 2.46 -10.17
C ARG A 116 18.12 1.71 -10.47
N PRO A 117 18.89 2.09 -11.50
CA PRO A 117 20.12 1.38 -11.88
C PRO A 117 21.17 1.36 -10.76
N GLU A 118 21.11 2.28 -9.80
CA GLU A 118 21.96 2.29 -8.62
C GLU A 118 21.74 1.08 -7.69
N TRP A 119 20.62 0.36 -7.79
CA TRP A 119 20.37 -0.85 -7.01
C TRP A 119 21.28 -2.00 -7.45
N ALA A 120 21.54 -2.11 -8.76
CA ALA A 120 22.50 -3.07 -9.28
C ALA A 120 23.92 -2.83 -8.72
N ARG A 121 24.30 -1.56 -8.52
CA ARG A 121 25.61 -1.18 -7.96
C ARG A 121 25.72 -1.41 -6.45
N ARG A 122 24.60 -1.32 -5.72
CA ARG A 122 24.60 -1.37 -4.25
C ARG A 122 24.55 -2.80 -3.68
N HIS A 123 24.40 -3.82 -4.53
CA HIS A 123 24.12 -5.21 -4.10
C HIS A 123 23.00 -5.30 -3.04
N GLY A 124 22.13 -4.29 -3.00
CA GLY A 124 21.13 -4.15 -1.95
C GLY A 124 19.91 -4.95 -2.33
N LYS A 125 19.56 -5.96 -1.54
CA LYS A 125 18.29 -6.67 -1.69
C LYS A 125 17.15 -5.68 -1.48
N VAL A 126 16.11 -5.74 -2.31
CA VAL A 126 14.88 -4.98 -2.11
C VAL A 126 14.28 -5.35 -0.77
N ILE A 127 13.78 -4.36 -0.03
CA ILE A 127 12.98 -4.60 1.17
C ILE A 127 11.55 -4.19 0.82
N LEU A 128 10.65 -5.16 0.71
CA LEU A 128 9.26 -4.93 0.37
C LEU A 128 8.45 -4.71 1.66
N LEU A 129 7.68 -3.63 1.70
CA LEU A 129 6.68 -3.35 2.73
C LEU A 129 5.30 -3.39 2.08
N HIS A 130 4.48 -4.36 2.44
CA HIS A 130 3.12 -4.45 1.94
C HIS A 130 2.18 -4.91 3.05
N ASP A 131 0.87 -4.73 2.82
CA ASP A 131 -0.13 -5.08 3.82
C ASP A 131 -0.32 -6.61 3.96
N ASN A 132 -1.21 -6.99 4.88
CA ASN A 132 -1.48 -8.38 5.21
C ASN A 132 -2.61 -9.03 4.37
N ALA A 133 -2.96 -8.48 3.21
CA ALA A 133 -4.06 -8.98 2.39
C ALA A 133 -3.90 -10.45 2.01
N PRO A 134 -5.01 -11.21 1.84
CA PRO A 134 -4.94 -12.63 1.49
C PRO A 134 -4.19 -12.92 0.18
N ALA A 135 -4.30 -12.03 -0.81
CA ALA A 135 -3.56 -12.15 -2.06
C ALA A 135 -2.04 -12.10 -1.84
N HIS A 136 -1.58 -11.22 -0.94
CA HIS A 136 -0.16 -11.00 -0.68
C HIS A 136 0.46 -12.15 0.14
N LYS A 137 -0.35 -12.82 0.96
CA LYS A 137 0.05 -14.00 1.75
C LYS A 137 0.00 -15.32 0.97
N ALA A 138 -0.52 -15.30 -0.26
CA ALA A 138 -0.62 -16.52 -1.05
C ALA A 138 0.76 -17.11 -1.35
N LYS A 139 0.87 -18.45 -1.32
CA LYS A 139 2.14 -19.17 -1.50
C LYS A 139 2.90 -18.73 -2.75
N ARG A 140 2.20 -18.59 -3.89
CA ARG A 140 2.78 -18.16 -5.17
C ARG A 140 3.46 -16.79 -5.11
N VAL A 141 2.88 -15.86 -4.34
CA VAL A 141 3.44 -14.51 -4.17
C VAL A 141 4.69 -14.58 -3.29
N GLN A 142 4.61 -15.33 -2.19
CA GLN A 142 5.75 -15.54 -1.29
C GLN A 142 6.93 -16.24 -2.02
N ASP A 143 6.63 -17.22 -2.86
CA ASP A 143 7.61 -17.91 -3.71
C ASP A 143 8.23 -16.97 -4.75
N ALA A 144 7.44 -16.07 -5.35
CA ALA A 144 7.96 -15.05 -6.28
C ALA A 144 8.89 -14.05 -5.59
N ILE A 145 8.49 -13.50 -4.43
CA ILE A 145 9.31 -12.59 -3.61
C ILE A 145 10.64 -13.27 -3.23
N LYS A 146 10.58 -14.55 -2.81
CA LYS A 146 11.76 -15.34 -2.46
C LYS A 146 12.68 -15.58 -3.66
N THR A 147 12.11 -15.92 -4.83
CA THR A 147 12.85 -16.12 -6.08
C THR A 147 13.59 -14.86 -6.51
N LEU A 148 12.96 -13.69 -6.34
CA LEU A 148 13.59 -12.39 -6.59
C LEU A 148 14.65 -12.01 -5.55
N GLY A 149 14.78 -12.77 -4.46
CA GLY A 149 15.71 -12.51 -3.37
C GLY A 149 15.35 -11.27 -2.55
N TRP A 150 14.08 -10.86 -2.58
CA TRP A 150 13.58 -9.72 -1.83
C TRP A 150 13.34 -10.10 -0.38
N GLU A 151 13.53 -9.12 0.49
CA GLU A 151 13.22 -9.25 1.91
C GLU A 151 11.83 -8.69 2.18
N LEU A 152 10.99 -9.43 2.90
CA LEU A 152 9.69 -8.95 3.34
C LEU A 152 9.82 -8.29 4.71
N LEU A 153 9.44 -7.01 4.80
CA LEU A 153 9.42 -6.27 6.05
C LEU A 153 8.20 -6.71 6.89
N PRO A 154 8.37 -6.99 8.20
CA PRO A 154 7.23 -7.34 9.03
C PRO A 154 6.25 -6.16 9.12
N HIS A 155 4.98 -6.42 8.84
CA HIS A 155 3.89 -5.45 8.99
C HIS A 155 2.82 -6.04 9.91
N PRO A 156 2.47 -5.38 11.03
CA PRO A 156 1.43 -5.88 11.91
C PRO A 156 0.03 -5.76 11.27
N PRO A 157 -0.98 -6.52 11.73
CA PRO A 157 -2.35 -6.34 11.27
C PRO A 157 -2.94 -5.00 11.73
N TYR A 158 -3.87 -4.44 10.94
CA TYR A 158 -4.64 -3.24 11.27
C TYR A 158 -3.79 -2.00 11.57
N THR A 159 -2.72 -1.78 10.78
CA THR A 159 -1.78 -0.66 10.95
C THR A 159 -1.63 0.21 9.71
N PRO A 160 -2.73 0.81 9.20
CA PRO A 160 -2.62 1.74 8.08
C PRO A 160 -1.82 3.00 8.44
N ASP A 161 -1.67 3.31 9.73
CA ASP A 161 -0.83 4.40 10.23
C ASP A 161 0.68 4.12 10.10
N LEU A 162 1.07 2.87 9.85
CA LEU A 162 2.45 2.45 9.58
C LEU A 162 2.70 2.18 8.10
N ALA A 163 1.70 2.37 7.24
CA ALA A 163 1.82 2.33 5.78
C ALA A 163 2.13 3.75 5.27
N PRO A 164 3.16 3.95 4.43
CA PRO A 164 3.55 5.28 3.92
C PRO A 164 2.52 5.97 3.02
#